data_AF-A0A5N6NM03-F1
#
_entry.id   AF-A0A5N6NM03-F1
#
_cell.length_a   1.000
_cell.length_b   1.000
_cell.length_c   1.000
_cell.angle_alpha   90.00
_cell.angle_beta   90.00
_cell.angle_gamma   90.00
#
_symmetry.space_group_name_H-M   'P 1'
#
loop_
_entity.id
_entity.type
_entity.pdbx_description
1 polymer ?
#
loop_
_entity_poly.entity_id
_entity_poly.type
_entity_poly.pdbx_seq_one_letter_code
_entity_poly.pdbx_strand_id
1 'polypeptide(L)'
;MAFSSALFSHHVCFTTPKHSNPNPKIISKLSNRRALTLSALGADTLDGTTIAVIGGSSVAAIAAAISLTDPEKRRQLQAEEVGGGDKEVVREYFTNDGFQRWKKIYGDTDDVNKVQLDIRIGHAKTVENVMQMLTDEGSLRGVTVCDAGCGTGLLSIPLAKEGAIVSASDISASMVSEAQNQAKEALQGIDDAQIPKFEVSDLESLTGKYDTVVCLDVLIHYPQSKADGMIAHLASLAENRLILSFAPKTFYYDLLKRIGELFPGPSKATRAYLHSEADIERALQKVGWKIRKRGLTTTQFYFSRIVEAVPA
;
A
#
# COMPACT_ATOMS: atom_id res chain seq x y z
N MET A 1 -8.91 43.46 -39.78
CA MET A 1 -10.21 42.76 -39.92
C MET A 1 -10.17 41.62 -38.91
N ALA A 2 -10.52 41.84 -37.65
CA ALA A 2 -11.88 41.84 -37.06
C ALA A 2 -12.59 40.49 -37.20
N PHE A 3 -12.78 39.80 -36.06
CA PHE A 3 -13.93 38.99 -35.58
C PHE A 3 -13.38 38.04 -34.49
N SER A 4 -13.53 38.35 -33.20
CA SER A 4 -14.71 38.31 -32.31
C SER A 4 -14.95 36.95 -31.65
N SER A 5 -15.14 37.04 -30.34
CA SER A 5 -15.28 36.05 -29.27
C SER A 5 -16.46 35.09 -29.35
N ALA A 6 -16.35 33.94 -28.68
CA ALA A 6 -17.42 33.38 -27.84
C ALA A 6 -16.85 32.48 -26.74
N LEU A 7 -16.99 32.94 -25.48
CA LEU A 7 -16.89 32.16 -24.25
C LEU A 7 -18.23 31.44 -24.06
N PHE A 8 -18.22 30.13 -23.84
CA PHE A 8 -19.38 29.40 -23.32
C PHE A 8 -19.08 28.91 -21.90
N SER A 9 -19.75 29.55 -20.95
CA SER A 9 -19.86 29.14 -19.56
C SER A 9 -21.05 28.18 -19.44
N HIS A 10 -20.82 26.95 -18.99
CA HIS A 10 -21.90 26.03 -18.63
C HIS A 10 -22.26 26.22 -17.15
N HIS A 11 -23.39 26.88 -16.90
CA HIS A 11 -24.09 26.86 -15.62
C HIS A 11 -24.68 25.45 -15.39
N VAL A 12 -24.20 24.76 -14.37
CA VAL A 12 -24.85 23.54 -13.84
C VAL A 12 -25.92 23.97 -12.85
N CYS A 13 -27.17 23.67 -13.18
CA CYS A 13 -28.34 23.91 -12.36
C CYS A 13 -28.48 22.76 -11.33
N PHE A 14 -28.38 23.08 -10.04
CA PHE A 14 -28.66 22.14 -8.96
C PHE A 14 -30.17 22.07 -8.69
N THR A 15 -30.77 20.91 -8.94
CA THR A 15 -32.14 20.60 -8.50
C THR A 15 -32.08 19.62 -7.32
N THR A 16 -32.47 20.08 -6.14
CA THR A 16 -32.67 19.27 -4.93
C THR A 16 -34.01 18.51 -4.98
N PRO A 17 -34.07 17.20 -4.69
CA PRO A 17 -35.33 16.54 -4.35
C PRO A 17 -35.59 16.55 -2.84
N LYS A 18 -36.85 16.85 -2.51
CA LYS A 18 -37.44 16.95 -1.18
C LYS A 18 -37.56 15.59 -0.48
N HIS A 19 -37.42 15.65 0.85
CA HIS A 19 -37.87 14.64 1.82
C HIS A 19 -39.34 14.23 1.62
N SER A 20 -39.61 12.93 1.77
CA SER A 20 -40.92 12.44 2.21
C SER A 20 -40.78 11.16 3.04
N ASN A 21 -41.24 11.26 4.29
CA ASN A 21 -41.34 10.19 5.26
C ASN A 21 -42.78 9.62 5.21
N PRO A 22 -42.99 8.31 5.35
CA PRO A 22 -44.21 7.85 6.01
C PRO A 22 -43.97 6.79 7.09
N ASN A 23 -44.58 7.06 8.24
CA ASN A 23 -44.84 6.17 9.36
C ASN A 23 -45.60 4.90 8.92
N PRO A 24 -45.49 3.80 9.67
CA PRO A 24 -46.73 3.27 10.26
C PRO A 24 -46.60 2.85 11.73
N LYS A 25 -47.66 3.13 12.49
CA LYS A 25 -47.87 2.70 13.88
C LYS A 25 -48.31 1.22 13.95
N ILE A 26 -47.63 0.50 14.85
CA ILE A 26 -48.15 -0.36 15.94
C ILE A 26 -49.16 -1.47 15.59
N ILE A 27 -48.78 -2.75 15.83
CA ILE A 27 -49.56 -3.73 16.61
C ILE A 27 -48.63 -4.63 17.44
N SER A 28 -49.00 -4.80 18.71
CA SER A 28 -48.44 -5.57 19.83
C SER A 28 -48.43 -7.10 19.69
N LYS A 29 -47.52 -7.78 20.40
CA LYS A 29 -47.84 -8.94 21.28
C LYS A 29 -46.66 -9.38 22.19
N LEU A 30 -46.94 -9.37 23.50
CA LEU A 30 -46.54 -10.23 24.64
C LEU A 30 -45.22 -11.04 24.56
N SER A 31 -44.27 -10.82 25.49
CA SER A 31 -44.20 -11.36 26.87
C SER A 31 -43.59 -12.76 26.98
N ASN A 32 -42.30 -12.82 27.32
CA ASN A 32 -41.75 -13.71 28.36
C ASN A 32 -40.23 -13.48 28.52
N ARG A 33 -39.81 -12.82 29.60
CA ARG A 33 -38.46 -12.99 30.15
C ARG A 33 -38.58 -13.17 31.65
N ARG A 34 -38.29 -14.39 32.10
CA ARG A 34 -38.05 -14.73 33.51
C ARG A 34 -36.82 -13.95 33.98
N ALA A 35 -36.99 -13.16 35.03
CA ALA A 35 -35.91 -12.64 35.84
C ALA A 35 -35.34 -13.77 36.70
N LEU A 36 -34.03 -14.00 36.63
CA LEU A 36 -33.30 -14.79 37.61
C LEU A 36 -32.79 -13.83 38.68
N THR A 37 -33.38 -13.96 39.86
CA THR A 37 -32.97 -13.31 41.10
C THR A 37 -31.66 -13.91 41.58
N LEU A 38 -30.61 -13.10 41.71
CA LEU A 38 -29.39 -13.44 42.44
C LEU A 38 -29.57 -12.97 43.89
N SER A 39 -29.94 -13.89 44.77
CA SER A 39 -30.00 -13.66 46.21
C SER A 39 -28.60 -13.53 46.79
N ALA A 40 -28.41 -12.48 47.59
CA ALA A 40 -27.23 -12.19 48.39
C ALA A 40 -27.05 -13.20 49.54
N LEU A 41 -25.79 -13.42 49.93
CA LEU A 41 -25.20 -13.68 51.27
C LEU A 41 -23.84 -14.39 51.04
N GLY A 42 -22.71 -14.03 51.65
CA GLY A 42 -22.49 -13.08 52.74
C GLY A 42 -21.09 -12.49 52.66
N ALA A 43 -20.96 -11.31 53.27
CA ALA A 43 -19.68 -10.78 53.68
C ALA A 43 -19.19 -11.59 54.87
N ASP A 44 -17.98 -12.12 54.79
CA ASP A 44 -17.07 -12.17 55.92
C ASP A 44 -15.64 -12.43 55.44
N THR A 45 -14.73 -11.71 56.11
CA THR A 45 -13.26 -11.74 56.11
C THR A 45 -12.52 -11.11 54.92
N LEU A 46 -11.98 -9.91 55.19
CA LEU A 46 -10.86 -9.32 54.47
C LEU A 46 -9.63 -10.23 54.62
N ASP A 47 -9.02 -10.59 53.49
CA ASP A 47 -7.56 -10.73 53.41
C ASP A 47 -7.08 -10.13 52.08
N GLY A 48 -6.28 -9.08 52.20
CA GLY A 48 -5.80 -8.27 51.09
C GLY A 48 -4.71 -8.97 50.30
N THR A 49 -5.07 -9.85 49.36
CA THR A 49 -4.23 -10.20 48.21
C THR A 49 -5.05 -10.90 47.15
N THR A 50 -5.53 -10.16 46.15
CA THR A 50 -5.97 -10.76 44.88
C THR A 50 -5.62 -9.81 43.73
N ILE A 51 -4.31 -9.57 43.57
CA ILE A 51 -3.77 -9.38 42.23
C ILE A 51 -3.92 -10.75 41.57
N ALA A 52 -4.62 -10.81 40.44
CA ALA A 52 -4.66 -11.99 39.60
C ALA A 52 -3.26 -12.25 39.02
N VAL A 53 -2.40 -12.91 39.81
CA VAL A 53 -1.12 -13.49 39.39
C VAL A 53 -1.40 -14.94 39.02
N ILE A 54 -1.76 -15.16 37.76
CA ILE A 54 -1.38 -16.40 37.06
C ILE A 54 0.04 -16.09 36.55
N GLY A 55 1.11 -16.35 37.28
CA GLY A 55 1.58 -17.71 37.57
C GLY A 55 2.47 -18.20 36.43
N GLY A 56 3.61 -17.53 36.19
CA GLY A 56 4.55 -17.88 35.12
C GLY A 56 5.90 -17.18 35.29
N SER A 57 6.68 -17.60 36.29
CA SER A 57 8.04 -17.12 36.57
C SER A 57 9.12 -17.78 35.71
N SER A 58 8.75 -18.57 34.70
CA SER A 58 9.72 -19.02 33.70
C SER A 58 9.85 -17.94 32.63
N VAL A 59 11.10 -17.56 32.31
CA VAL A 59 11.41 -16.73 31.12
C VAL A 59 10.71 -17.29 29.88
N ALA A 60 10.50 -18.61 29.81
CA ALA A 60 9.73 -19.29 28.78
C ALA A 60 8.22 -18.97 28.78
N ALA A 61 7.55 -18.87 29.94
CA ALA A 61 6.12 -18.53 30.01
C ALA A 61 5.87 -17.07 29.67
N ILE A 62 6.75 -16.17 30.11
CA ILE A 62 6.72 -14.76 29.71
C ILE A 62 7.09 -14.63 28.24
N ALA A 63 8.10 -15.35 27.74
CA ALA A 63 8.45 -15.34 26.32
C ALA A 63 7.35 -15.95 25.45
N ALA A 64 6.61 -16.96 25.93
CA ALA A 64 5.46 -17.55 25.26
C ALA A 64 4.25 -16.61 25.30
N ALA A 65 3.96 -15.98 26.44
CA ALA A 65 2.93 -14.96 26.56
C ALA A 65 3.24 -13.75 25.68
N ILE A 66 4.48 -13.24 25.72
CA ILE A 66 4.99 -12.18 24.83
C ILE A 66 4.88 -12.65 23.38
N SER A 67 5.30 -13.86 23.04
CA SER A 67 5.18 -14.40 21.66
C SER A 67 3.73 -14.55 21.20
N LEU A 68 2.79 -14.82 22.10
CA LEU A 68 1.36 -14.89 21.81
C LEU A 68 0.74 -13.49 21.68
N THR A 69 1.25 -12.51 22.42
CA THR A 69 0.85 -11.10 22.31
C THR A 69 1.57 -10.34 21.19
N ASP A 70 2.72 -10.85 20.73
CA ASP A 70 3.53 -10.29 19.66
C ASP A 70 2.94 -10.74 18.31
N PRO A 71 2.26 -9.83 17.60
CA PRO A 71 1.59 -10.16 16.36
C PRO A 71 2.60 -10.53 15.26
N GLU A 72 3.84 -10.04 15.32
CA GLU A 72 4.88 -10.32 14.33
C GLU A 72 5.44 -11.73 14.53
N LYS A 73 5.70 -12.13 15.78
CA LYS A 73 6.20 -13.47 16.10
C LYS A 73 5.16 -14.57 15.85
N ARG A 74 3.88 -14.34 16.16
CA ARG A 74 2.80 -15.24 15.74
C ARG A 74 2.72 -15.41 14.22
N ARG A 75 3.00 -14.35 13.46
CA ARG A 75 2.97 -14.39 11.99
C ARG A 75 4.17 -15.10 11.39
N GLN A 76 5.36 -14.99 11.99
CA GLN A 76 6.52 -15.79 11.60
C GLN A 76 6.19 -17.28 11.73
N LEU A 77 5.62 -17.68 12.87
CA LEU A 77 5.19 -19.07 13.11
C LEU A 77 4.09 -19.51 12.12
N GLN A 78 3.09 -18.65 11.85
CA GLN A 78 2.06 -18.95 10.84
C GLN A 78 2.59 -18.95 9.40
N ALA A 79 3.71 -18.27 9.10
CA ALA A 79 4.36 -18.31 7.78
C ALA A 79 5.08 -19.65 7.55
N GLU A 80 5.76 -20.13 8.58
CA GLU A 80 6.36 -21.47 8.58
C GLU A 80 5.27 -22.55 8.44
N GLU A 81 4.08 -22.33 9.02
CA GLU A 81 2.95 -23.26 9.00
C GLU A 81 2.20 -23.32 7.65
N VAL A 82 2.14 -22.20 6.89
CA VAL A 82 1.40 -22.11 5.61
C VAL A 82 2.22 -22.60 4.41
N GLY A 83 3.55 -22.75 4.53
CA GLY A 83 4.39 -23.36 3.50
C GLY A 83 4.48 -22.52 2.21
N GLY A 84 5.39 -21.54 2.19
CA GLY A 84 5.71 -20.73 1.00
C GLY A 84 6.50 -19.47 1.40
N GLY A 85 7.42 -18.99 0.55
CA GLY A 85 8.13 -17.74 0.81
C GLY A 85 7.20 -16.51 0.70
N ASP A 86 7.58 -15.37 1.30
CA ASP A 86 6.79 -14.13 1.23
C ASP A 86 6.45 -13.75 -0.24
N LYS A 87 7.37 -14.02 -1.18
CA LYS A 87 7.18 -13.75 -2.62
C LYS A 87 6.05 -14.57 -3.23
N GLU A 88 5.94 -15.84 -2.90
CA GLU A 88 4.90 -16.72 -3.42
C GLU A 88 3.52 -16.27 -2.97
N VAL A 89 3.40 -15.90 -1.68
CA VAL A 89 2.15 -15.37 -1.10
C VAL A 89 1.75 -14.06 -1.78
N VAL A 90 2.71 -13.16 -2.02
CA VAL A 90 2.47 -11.89 -2.71
C VAL A 90 2.04 -12.13 -4.16
N ARG A 91 2.76 -12.99 -4.88
CA ARG A 91 2.44 -13.37 -6.26
C ARG A 91 1.04 -13.93 -6.37
N GLU A 92 0.68 -14.90 -5.53
CA GLU A 92 -0.62 -15.56 -5.56
C GLU A 92 -1.75 -14.57 -5.27
N TYR A 93 -1.59 -13.72 -4.26
CA TYR A 93 -2.57 -12.69 -3.92
C TYR A 93 -2.81 -11.73 -5.08
N PHE A 94 -1.77 -11.14 -5.65
CA PHE A 94 -1.90 -10.16 -6.73
C PHE A 94 -2.20 -10.77 -8.11
N THR A 95 -2.13 -12.09 -8.26
CA THR A 95 -2.60 -12.80 -9.47
C THR A 95 -4.10 -13.06 -9.41
N ASN A 96 -4.63 -13.32 -8.20
CA ASN A 96 -6.01 -13.76 -7.97
C ASN A 96 -6.87 -12.66 -7.31
N ASP A 97 -7.25 -12.84 -6.04
CA ASP A 97 -8.21 -11.96 -5.33
C ASP A 97 -7.72 -10.51 -5.20
N GLY A 98 -6.43 -10.33 -4.97
CA GLY A 98 -5.79 -9.03 -4.88
C GLY A 98 -5.89 -8.25 -6.18
N PHE A 99 -5.73 -8.93 -7.33
CA PHE A 99 -5.81 -8.28 -8.64
C PHE A 99 -7.11 -7.50 -8.82
N GLN A 100 -8.27 -8.15 -8.63
CA GLN A 100 -9.57 -7.52 -8.85
C GLN A 100 -9.78 -6.32 -7.92
N ARG A 101 -9.35 -6.44 -6.67
CA ARG A 101 -9.44 -5.35 -5.69
C ARG A 101 -8.56 -4.16 -6.10
N TRP A 102 -7.30 -4.39 -6.42
CA TRP A 102 -6.35 -3.32 -6.71
C TRP A 102 -6.56 -2.70 -8.09
N LYS A 103 -6.96 -3.47 -9.10
CA LYS A 103 -7.45 -2.95 -10.38
C LYS A 103 -8.60 -1.96 -10.18
N LYS A 104 -9.53 -2.27 -9.27
CA LYS A 104 -10.64 -1.37 -8.92
C LYS A 104 -10.16 -0.09 -8.24
N ILE A 105 -9.24 -0.21 -7.28
CA ILE A 105 -8.67 0.93 -6.56
C ILE A 105 -7.88 1.83 -7.50
N TYR A 106 -7.11 1.27 -8.43
CA TYR A 106 -6.25 2.01 -9.36
C TYR A 106 -6.94 2.48 -10.63
N GLY A 107 -8.08 1.90 -10.99
CA GLY A 107 -8.90 2.34 -12.12
C GLY A 107 -9.93 3.43 -11.76
N ASP A 108 -10.72 3.82 -12.75
CA ASP A 108 -11.62 4.98 -12.68
C ASP A 108 -13.05 4.67 -12.20
N THR A 109 -13.32 3.43 -11.78
CA THR A 109 -14.66 3.05 -11.34
C THR A 109 -15.07 3.70 -10.03
N ASP A 110 -16.34 4.12 -9.93
CA ASP A 110 -16.94 4.66 -8.71
C ASP A 110 -17.33 3.58 -7.69
N ASP A 111 -17.23 2.31 -8.05
CA ASP A 111 -17.59 1.19 -7.18
C ASP A 111 -16.48 0.90 -6.13
N VAL A 112 -16.07 1.91 -5.38
CA VAL A 112 -15.09 1.79 -4.30
C VAL A 112 -15.66 2.36 -3.01
N ASN A 113 -15.32 1.75 -1.87
CA ASN A 113 -15.70 2.31 -0.58
C ASN A 113 -14.82 3.52 -0.22
N LYS A 114 -15.21 4.28 0.81
CA LYS A 114 -14.48 5.51 1.22
C LYS A 114 -13.00 5.28 1.55
N VAL A 115 -12.66 4.12 2.13
CA VAL A 115 -11.26 3.77 2.47
C VAL A 115 -10.47 3.49 1.19
N GLN A 116 -11.05 2.72 0.27
CA GLN A 116 -10.45 2.43 -1.04
C GLN A 116 -10.27 3.70 -1.88
N LEU A 117 -11.23 4.61 -1.85
CA LEU A 117 -11.12 5.90 -2.51
C LEU A 117 -10.01 6.77 -1.91
N ASP A 118 -9.89 6.82 -0.58
CA ASP A 118 -8.79 7.53 0.09
C ASP A 118 -7.42 6.93 -0.27
N ILE A 119 -7.33 5.59 -0.38
CA ILE A 119 -6.12 4.90 -0.88
C ILE A 119 -5.82 5.27 -2.34
N ARG A 120 -6.83 5.29 -3.22
CA ARG A 120 -6.67 5.73 -4.63
C ARG A 120 -6.08 7.14 -4.69
N ILE A 121 -6.64 8.07 -3.92
CA ILE A 121 -6.18 9.46 -3.87
C ILE A 121 -4.77 9.55 -3.31
N GLY A 122 -4.46 8.80 -2.25
CA GLY A 122 -3.12 8.74 -1.67
C GLY A 122 -2.08 8.22 -2.67
N HIS A 123 -2.37 7.10 -3.33
CA HIS A 123 -1.49 6.53 -4.34
C HIS A 123 -1.27 7.48 -5.53
N ALA A 124 -2.33 8.11 -6.05
CA ALA A 124 -2.22 9.09 -7.13
C ALA A 124 -1.28 10.26 -6.77
N LYS A 125 -1.39 10.80 -5.55
CA LYS A 125 -0.47 11.84 -5.04
C LYS A 125 0.97 11.36 -4.93
N THR A 126 1.19 10.09 -4.56
CA THR A 126 2.55 9.50 -4.55
C THR A 126 3.14 9.44 -5.95
N VAL A 127 2.36 9.00 -6.94
CA VAL A 127 2.78 9.00 -8.36
C VAL A 127 3.08 10.41 -8.84
N GLU A 128 2.21 11.39 -8.57
CA GLU A 128 2.43 12.80 -8.92
C GLU A 128 3.71 13.37 -8.30
N ASN A 129 3.94 13.12 -7.00
CA ASN A 129 5.15 13.55 -6.30
C ASN A 129 6.42 12.96 -6.94
N VAL A 130 6.40 11.68 -7.31
CA VAL A 130 7.53 11.02 -7.96
C VAL A 130 7.75 11.57 -9.36
N MET A 131 6.69 11.75 -10.15
CA MET A 131 6.78 12.38 -11.47
C MET A 131 7.39 13.78 -11.37
N GLN A 132 6.99 14.58 -10.38
CA GLN A 132 7.57 15.89 -10.13
C GLN A 132 9.05 15.81 -9.74
N MET A 133 9.43 14.91 -8.82
CA MET A 133 10.84 14.70 -8.47
C MET A 133 11.70 14.36 -9.68
N LEU A 134 11.15 13.59 -10.62
CA LEU A 134 11.83 13.16 -11.84
C LEU A 134 11.97 14.30 -12.86
N THR A 135 10.92 15.08 -13.09
CA THR A 135 10.89 16.14 -14.11
C THR A 135 11.53 17.46 -13.66
N ASP A 136 11.62 17.72 -12.35
CA ASP A 136 12.30 18.89 -11.79
C ASP A 136 13.80 18.93 -12.16
N GLU A 137 14.40 17.79 -12.52
CA GLU A 137 15.82 17.67 -12.87
C GLU A 137 16.11 17.79 -14.37
N GLY A 138 15.06 17.86 -15.19
CA GLY A 138 15.17 17.99 -16.63
C GLY A 138 14.22 17.07 -17.39
N SER A 139 14.39 17.05 -18.71
CA SER A 139 13.60 16.20 -19.59
C SER A 139 13.88 14.72 -19.33
N LEU A 140 12.82 13.91 -19.32
CA LEU A 140 12.91 12.44 -19.25
C LEU A 140 13.09 11.80 -20.62
N ARG A 141 13.17 12.58 -21.69
CA ARG A 141 13.24 12.07 -23.07
C ARG A 141 14.50 11.23 -23.27
N GLY A 142 14.31 9.95 -23.59
CA GLY A 142 15.39 8.99 -23.80
C GLY A 142 16.05 8.45 -22.52
N VAL A 143 15.62 8.91 -21.34
CA VAL A 143 16.11 8.40 -20.05
C VAL A 143 15.58 6.98 -19.84
N THR A 144 16.47 6.04 -19.50
CA THR A 144 16.06 4.66 -19.19
C THR A 144 15.55 4.58 -17.76
N VAL A 145 14.30 4.16 -17.59
CA VAL A 145 13.66 4.05 -16.28
C VAL A 145 13.18 2.62 -16.05
N CYS A 146 13.58 2.02 -14.93
CA CYS A 146 13.03 0.76 -14.44
C CYS A 146 11.93 1.03 -13.42
N ASP A 147 10.71 0.57 -13.70
CA ASP A 147 9.57 0.59 -12.76
C ASP A 147 9.37 -0.82 -12.19
N ALA A 148 9.94 -1.05 -11.00
CA ALA A 148 10.02 -2.36 -10.35
C ALA A 148 8.85 -2.55 -9.38
N GLY A 149 7.92 -3.44 -9.75
CA GLY A 149 6.60 -3.61 -9.12
C GLY A 149 5.58 -2.62 -9.67
N CYS A 150 5.45 -2.56 -11.01
CA CYS A 150 4.71 -1.51 -11.70
C CYS A 150 3.18 -1.58 -11.53
N GLY A 151 2.63 -2.66 -10.97
CA GLY A 151 1.20 -2.85 -10.81
C GLY A 151 0.46 -2.73 -12.15
N THR A 152 -0.55 -1.86 -12.21
CA THR A 152 -1.31 -1.59 -13.45
C THR A 152 -0.68 -0.49 -14.33
N GLY A 153 0.57 -0.10 -14.08
CA GLY A 153 1.31 0.84 -14.92
C GLY A 153 1.05 2.32 -14.64
N LEU A 154 0.51 2.66 -13.45
CA LEU A 154 0.15 4.05 -13.09
C LEU A 154 1.34 5.02 -13.09
N LEU A 155 2.56 4.55 -12.83
CA LEU A 155 3.79 5.34 -13.00
C LEU A 155 4.41 5.14 -14.40
N SER A 156 4.48 3.90 -14.88
CA SER A 156 5.04 3.56 -16.19
C SER A 156 4.44 4.36 -17.35
N ILE A 157 3.12 4.56 -17.37
CA ILE A 157 2.41 5.26 -18.45
C ILE A 157 2.77 6.76 -18.50
N PRO A 158 2.67 7.55 -17.41
CA PRO A 158 3.08 8.95 -17.45
C PRO A 158 4.57 9.12 -17.74
N LEU A 159 5.44 8.23 -17.27
CA LEU A 159 6.87 8.26 -17.66
C LEU A 159 7.07 8.14 -19.17
N ALA A 160 6.35 7.21 -19.81
CA ALA A 160 6.39 7.06 -21.27
C ALA A 160 5.85 8.29 -22.00
N LYS A 161 4.82 8.97 -21.46
CA LYS A 161 4.29 10.23 -22.01
C LYS A 161 5.32 11.36 -21.96
N GLU A 162 6.19 11.37 -20.95
CA GLU A 162 7.33 12.30 -20.84
C GLU A 162 8.54 11.88 -21.70
N GLY A 163 8.41 10.84 -22.51
CA GLY A 163 9.44 10.37 -23.44
C GLY A 163 10.51 9.45 -22.83
N ALA A 164 10.31 8.98 -21.59
CA ALA A 164 11.20 8.01 -20.98
C ALA A 164 11.16 6.65 -21.69
N ILE A 165 12.28 5.93 -21.67
CA ILE A 165 12.37 4.54 -22.13
C ILE A 165 12.12 3.64 -20.93
N VAL A 166 10.87 3.22 -20.77
CA VAL A 166 10.41 2.53 -19.56
C VAL A 166 10.51 1.00 -19.70
N SER A 167 11.21 0.36 -18.78
CA SER A 167 11.14 -1.09 -18.53
C SER A 167 10.40 -1.33 -17.23
N ALA A 168 9.24 -1.95 -17.30
CA ALA A 168 8.34 -2.12 -16.17
C ALA A 168 8.13 -3.61 -15.89
N SER A 169 8.15 -3.99 -14.62
CA SER A 169 7.98 -5.39 -14.23
C SER A 169 7.10 -5.53 -13.01
N ASP A 170 6.29 -6.59 -12.97
CA ASP A 170 5.55 -6.96 -11.77
C ASP A 170 5.57 -8.48 -11.60
N ILE A 171 5.51 -8.95 -10.34
CA ILE A 171 5.50 -10.38 -10.03
C ILE A 171 4.20 -11.07 -10.46
N SER A 172 3.12 -10.29 -10.60
CA SER A 172 1.80 -10.76 -11.02
C SER A 172 1.59 -10.63 -12.53
N ALA A 173 1.31 -11.76 -13.18
CA ALA A 173 0.94 -11.77 -14.60
C ALA A 173 -0.34 -10.98 -14.88
N SER A 174 -1.30 -10.98 -13.94
CA SER A 174 -2.55 -10.23 -14.07
C SER A 174 -2.30 -8.71 -14.06
N MET A 175 -1.40 -8.24 -13.20
CA MET A 175 -1.00 -6.83 -13.14
C MET A 175 -0.30 -6.39 -14.42
N VAL A 176 0.69 -7.17 -14.88
CA VAL A 176 1.42 -6.90 -16.13
C VAL A 176 0.48 -6.84 -17.33
N SER A 177 -0.46 -7.79 -17.45
CA SER A 177 -1.41 -7.81 -18.55
C SER A 177 -2.32 -6.58 -18.54
N GLU A 178 -2.79 -6.16 -17.36
CA GLU A 178 -3.59 -4.94 -17.21
C GLU A 178 -2.77 -3.69 -17.57
N ALA A 179 -1.53 -3.57 -17.10
CA ALA A 179 -0.65 -2.46 -17.41
C ALA A 179 -0.38 -2.33 -18.92
N GLN A 180 -0.17 -3.45 -19.60
CA GLN A 180 -0.04 -3.50 -21.06
C GLN A 180 -1.29 -2.99 -21.77
N ASN A 181 -2.48 -3.35 -21.28
CA ASN A 181 -3.74 -2.91 -21.88
C ASN A 181 -3.95 -1.40 -21.66
N GLN A 182 -3.76 -0.91 -20.43
CA GLN A 182 -3.88 0.51 -20.11
C GLN A 182 -2.87 1.36 -20.88
N ALA A 183 -1.62 0.90 -21.02
CA ALA A 183 -0.61 1.61 -21.79
C ALA A 183 -0.95 1.68 -23.27
N LYS A 184 -1.45 0.58 -23.87
CA LYS A 184 -1.89 0.59 -25.28
C LYS A 184 -3.00 1.60 -25.52
N GLU A 185 -3.98 1.69 -24.63
CA GLU A 185 -5.08 2.65 -24.74
C GLU A 185 -4.60 4.09 -24.50
N ALA A 186 -3.83 4.32 -23.43
CA ALA A 186 -3.43 5.66 -23.00
C ALA A 186 -2.32 6.30 -23.86
N LEU A 187 -1.57 5.51 -24.62
CA LEU A 187 -0.47 5.98 -25.48
C LEU A 187 -0.83 5.91 -26.97
N GLN A 188 -2.03 5.43 -27.31
CA GLN A 188 -2.47 5.37 -28.71
C GLN A 188 -2.49 6.76 -29.34
N GLY A 189 -1.76 6.94 -30.44
CA GLY A 189 -1.73 8.21 -31.19
C GLY A 189 -0.84 9.29 -30.58
N ILE A 190 0.03 8.96 -29.63
CA ILE A 190 1.07 9.87 -29.12
C ILE A 190 2.38 9.55 -29.85
N ASP A 191 2.74 10.35 -30.85
CA ASP A 191 3.86 10.08 -31.78
C ASP A 191 5.23 9.94 -31.11
N ASP A 192 5.47 10.67 -30.02
CA ASP A 192 6.77 10.71 -29.31
C ASP A 192 6.85 9.73 -28.12
N ALA A 193 5.76 9.03 -27.77
CA ALA A 193 5.74 8.12 -26.62
C ALA A 193 6.04 6.68 -27.04
N GLN A 194 7.00 6.05 -26.37
CA GLN A 194 7.28 4.64 -26.54
C GLN A 194 6.44 3.82 -25.57
N ILE A 195 5.82 2.73 -26.05
CA ILE A 195 5.11 1.80 -25.17
C ILE A 195 6.12 1.17 -24.20
N PRO A 196 5.90 1.22 -22.87
CA PRO A 196 6.78 0.57 -21.91
C PRO A 196 6.94 -0.93 -22.20
N LYS A 197 8.14 -1.46 -21.98
CA LYS A 197 8.37 -2.90 -21.99
C LYS A 197 7.88 -3.48 -20.66
N PHE A 198 6.77 -4.19 -20.68
CA PHE A 198 6.21 -4.85 -19.50
C PHE A 198 6.61 -6.33 -19.43
N GLU A 199 7.08 -6.78 -18.26
CA GLU A 199 7.55 -8.15 -18.03
C GLU A 199 7.02 -8.74 -16.71
N VAL A 200 6.68 -10.03 -16.72
CA VAL A 200 6.34 -10.76 -15.49
C VAL A 200 7.64 -11.23 -14.84
N SER A 201 8.06 -10.58 -13.76
CA SER A 201 9.30 -10.89 -13.07
C SER A 201 9.25 -10.45 -11.62
N ASP A 202 9.92 -11.19 -10.72
CA ASP A 202 10.13 -10.69 -9.37
C ASP A 202 11.28 -9.68 -9.32
N LEU A 203 11.27 -8.84 -8.29
CA LEU A 203 12.24 -7.76 -8.12
C LEU A 203 13.70 -8.25 -8.14
N GLU A 204 13.95 -9.41 -7.54
CA GLU A 204 15.30 -10.00 -7.37
C GLU A 204 15.82 -10.63 -8.66
N SER A 205 14.93 -10.92 -9.62
CA SER A 205 15.27 -11.50 -10.93
C SER A 205 15.49 -10.43 -12.00
N LEU A 206 15.28 -9.15 -11.69
CA LEU A 206 15.53 -8.06 -12.62
C LEU A 206 17.02 -7.96 -12.95
N THR A 207 17.32 -7.65 -14.21
CA THR A 207 18.68 -7.54 -14.74
C THR A 207 18.81 -6.29 -15.61
N GLY A 208 20.04 -5.90 -15.91
CA GLY A 208 20.34 -4.73 -16.74
C GLY A 208 20.85 -3.53 -15.94
N LYS A 209 20.90 -2.38 -16.61
CA LYS A 209 21.30 -1.09 -16.04
C LYS A 209 20.37 -0.01 -16.56
N TYR A 210 19.99 0.88 -15.66
CA TYR A 210 19.04 1.96 -15.91
C TYR A 210 19.58 3.24 -15.30
N ASP A 211 19.36 4.36 -15.97
CA ASP A 211 19.68 5.68 -15.39
C ASP A 211 18.97 5.83 -14.04
N THR A 212 17.66 5.57 -14.04
CA THR A 212 16.79 5.67 -12.87
C THR A 212 16.05 4.36 -12.62
N VAL A 213 16.04 3.90 -11.37
CA VAL A 213 15.18 2.80 -10.90
C VAL A 213 14.14 3.36 -9.93
N VAL A 214 12.90 2.93 -10.05
CA VAL A 214 11.79 3.34 -9.18
C VAL A 214 11.09 2.09 -8.65
N CYS A 215 10.76 2.09 -7.37
CA CYS A 215 9.98 1.03 -6.73
C CYS A 215 9.00 1.64 -5.73
N LEU A 216 7.71 1.72 -6.10
CA LEU A 216 6.69 2.39 -5.30
C LEU A 216 5.74 1.40 -4.63
N ASP A 217 5.57 1.54 -3.31
CA ASP A 217 4.60 0.81 -2.49
C ASP A 217 4.72 -0.72 -2.56
N VAL A 218 5.89 -1.24 -2.96
CA VAL A 218 6.18 -2.68 -3.01
C VAL A 218 6.74 -3.19 -1.69
N LEU A 219 7.64 -2.42 -1.06
CA LEU A 219 8.39 -2.86 0.13
C LEU A 219 7.47 -3.21 1.31
N ILE A 220 6.28 -2.60 1.37
CA ILE A 220 5.23 -2.91 2.36
C ILE A 220 4.85 -4.39 2.38
N HIS A 221 5.14 -5.16 1.34
CA HIS A 221 4.81 -6.59 1.27
C HIS A 221 5.90 -7.52 1.82
N TYR A 222 7.06 -6.97 2.22
CA TYR A 222 8.21 -7.77 2.62
C TYR A 222 8.76 -7.33 3.98
N PRO A 223 9.23 -8.26 4.84
CA PRO A 223 9.86 -7.90 6.10
C PRO A 223 11.18 -7.14 5.85
N GLN A 224 11.63 -6.36 6.84
CA GLN A 224 12.83 -5.53 6.72
C GLN A 224 14.06 -6.30 6.21
N SER A 225 14.28 -7.53 6.68
CA SER A 225 15.42 -8.35 6.25
C SER A 225 15.41 -8.69 4.74
N LYS A 226 14.23 -8.79 4.14
CA LYS A 226 14.06 -8.99 2.69
C LYS A 226 14.14 -7.67 1.94
N ALA A 227 13.53 -6.61 2.49
CA ALA A 227 13.59 -5.27 1.94
C ALA A 227 15.05 -4.78 1.78
N ASP A 228 15.92 -5.04 2.75
CA ASP A 228 17.35 -4.69 2.65
C ASP A 228 18.03 -5.33 1.43
N GLY A 229 17.74 -6.61 1.16
CA GLY A 229 18.25 -7.33 -0.01
C GLY A 229 17.68 -6.80 -1.31
N MET A 230 16.39 -6.47 -1.34
CA MET A 230 15.72 -5.86 -2.49
C MET A 230 16.30 -4.48 -2.80
N ILE A 231 16.51 -3.64 -1.79
CA ILE A 231 17.13 -2.31 -1.94
C ILE A 231 18.53 -2.45 -2.51
N ALA A 232 19.34 -3.37 -1.98
CA ALA A 232 20.68 -3.63 -2.49
C ALA A 232 20.67 -4.03 -3.98
N HIS A 233 19.73 -4.90 -4.37
CA HIS A 233 19.59 -5.34 -5.75
C HIS A 233 19.13 -4.19 -6.67
N LEU A 234 18.08 -3.46 -6.30
CA LEU A 234 17.59 -2.30 -7.08
C LEU A 234 18.66 -1.22 -7.24
N ALA A 235 19.41 -0.92 -6.18
CA ALA A 235 20.54 0.00 -6.20
C ALA A 235 21.64 -0.48 -7.15
N SER A 236 21.83 -1.80 -7.29
CA SER A 236 22.76 -2.37 -8.27
C SER A 236 22.30 -2.20 -9.71
N LEU A 237 21.00 -2.03 -9.98
CA LEU A 237 20.45 -1.82 -11.32
C LEU A 237 20.47 -0.34 -11.72
N ALA A 238 20.48 0.58 -10.75
CA ALA A 238 20.48 2.02 -10.96
C ALA A 238 21.90 2.57 -11.19
N GLU A 239 22.04 3.49 -12.13
CA GLU A 239 23.31 4.19 -12.40
C GLU A 239 23.36 5.54 -11.66
N ASN A 240 22.29 6.33 -11.75
CA ASN A 240 22.29 7.71 -11.24
C ASN A 240 21.28 7.94 -10.12
N ARG A 241 20.14 7.23 -10.15
CA ARG A 241 19.02 7.53 -9.26
C ARG A 241 18.20 6.30 -8.89
N LEU A 242 17.85 6.20 -7.61
CA LEU A 242 16.94 5.20 -7.07
C LEU A 242 15.84 5.89 -6.27
N ILE A 243 14.58 5.71 -6.66
CA ILE A 243 13.43 6.25 -5.93
C ILE A 243 12.66 5.08 -5.30
N LEU A 244 12.46 5.16 -3.99
CA LEU A 244 11.72 4.18 -3.22
C LEU A 244 10.55 4.85 -2.52
N SER A 245 9.41 4.17 -2.45
CA SER A 245 8.39 4.49 -1.45
C SER A 245 8.07 3.31 -0.54
N PHE A 246 7.74 3.64 0.71
CA PHE A 246 7.44 2.65 1.74
C PHE A 246 6.49 3.21 2.78
N ALA A 247 5.75 2.31 3.42
CA ALA A 247 4.89 2.62 4.55
C ALA A 247 5.75 2.94 5.79
N PRO A 248 5.78 4.19 6.28
CA PRO A 248 6.66 4.55 7.37
C PRO A 248 6.19 3.95 8.70
N LYS A 249 7.13 3.38 9.47
CA LYS A 249 6.86 2.90 10.82
C LYS A 249 6.59 4.08 11.77
N THR A 250 5.32 4.33 12.04
CA THR A 250 4.87 5.35 12.99
C THR A 250 3.94 4.73 14.02
N PHE A 251 3.96 5.26 15.25
CA PHE A 251 3.12 4.74 16.34
C PHE A 251 1.62 4.77 15.99
N TYR A 252 1.16 5.84 15.32
CA TYR A 252 -0.22 5.96 14.87
C TYR A 252 -0.59 4.87 13.86
N TYR A 253 0.30 4.58 12.91
CA TYR A 253 0.01 3.58 11.89
C TYR A 253 0.07 2.15 12.43
N ASP A 254 1.00 1.88 13.35
CA ASP A 254 1.02 0.64 14.14
C ASP A 254 -0.27 0.44 14.93
N LEU A 255 -0.81 1.52 15.53
CA LEU A 255 -2.08 1.46 16.26
C LEU A 255 -3.27 1.18 15.33
N LEU A 256 -3.38 1.88 14.20
CA LEU A 256 -4.44 1.63 13.21
C LEU A 256 -4.40 0.19 12.69
N LYS A 257 -3.20 -0.33 12.40
CA LYS A 257 -3.00 -1.71 11.97
C LYS A 257 -3.47 -2.70 13.05
N ARG A 258 -3.08 -2.49 14.31
CA ARG A 258 -3.53 -3.32 15.44
C ARG A 258 -5.04 -3.29 15.61
N ILE A 259 -5.67 -2.13 15.47
CA ILE A 259 -7.14 -2.00 15.56
C ILE A 259 -7.80 -2.74 14.39
N GLY A 260 -7.32 -2.55 13.15
CA GLY A 260 -7.86 -3.22 11.97
C GLY A 260 -7.75 -4.76 12.02
N GLU A 261 -6.72 -5.28 12.68
CA GLU A 261 -6.50 -6.72 12.86
C GLU A 261 -7.46 -7.38 13.86
N LEU A 262 -8.10 -6.61 14.73
CA LEU A 262 -9.08 -7.10 15.70
C LEU A 262 -10.47 -7.34 15.08
N PHE A 263 -10.71 -6.87 13.85
CA PHE A 263 -11.97 -7.07 13.14
C PHE A 263 -11.85 -8.21 12.11
N PRO A 264 -12.68 -9.28 12.20
CA PRO A 264 -12.68 -10.34 11.22
C PRO A 264 -13.22 -9.84 9.87
N GLY A 265 -12.54 -10.17 8.78
CA GLY A 265 -13.02 -9.85 7.44
C GLY A 265 -12.27 -10.63 6.35
N PRO A 266 -12.93 -10.92 5.21
CA PRO A 266 -12.37 -11.68 4.08
C PRO A 266 -11.23 -10.95 3.33
N SER A 267 -10.80 -9.79 3.82
CA SER A 267 -9.96 -8.83 3.10
C SER A 267 -8.54 -8.71 3.65
N LYS A 268 -8.03 -9.78 4.30
CA LYS A 268 -6.65 -9.82 4.81
C LYS A 268 -5.69 -9.86 3.63
N ALA A 269 -5.40 -8.67 3.11
CA ALA A 269 -4.35 -8.39 2.16
C ALA A 269 -3.03 -8.99 2.68
N THR A 270 -2.12 -9.24 1.75
CA THR A 270 -0.71 -9.55 2.03
C THR A 270 -0.21 -8.75 3.24
N ARG A 271 0.62 -9.39 4.06
CA ARG A 271 1.13 -8.82 5.32
C ARG A 271 1.74 -7.45 5.02
N ALA A 272 1.19 -6.40 5.64
CA ALA A 272 1.74 -5.06 5.54
C ALA A 272 2.87 -4.89 6.57
N TYR A 273 4.10 -4.76 6.10
CA TYR A 273 5.29 -4.46 6.88
C TYR A 273 5.57 -2.96 6.82
N LEU A 274 5.89 -2.37 7.96
CA LEU A 274 6.26 -0.96 8.05
C LEU A 274 7.78 -0.85 8.18
N HIS A 275 8.36 0.12 7.49
CA HIS A 275 9.80 0.34 7.49
C HIS A 275 10.12 1.70 8.11
N SER A 276 11.15 1.73 8.96
CA SER A 276 11.66 3.01 9.45
C SER A 276 12.55 3.64 8.38
N GLU A 277 12.51 4.95 8.23
CA GLU A 277 13.39 5.64 7.27
C GLU A 277 14.87 5.42 7.61
N ALA A 278 15.21 5.33 8.91
CA ALA A 278 16.58 5.08 9.35
C ALA A 278 17.10 3.70 8.92
N ASP A 279 16.23 2.69 8.83
CA ASP A 279 16.63 1.36 8.34
C ASP A 279 16.77 1.37 6.81
N ILE A 280 15.88 2.05 6.08
CA ILE A 280 15.98 2.24 4.63
C ILE A 280 17.27 3.02 4.27
N GLU A 281 17.56 4.12 4.97
CA GLU A 281 18.77 4.91 4.77
C GLU A 281 20.03 4.08 5.05
N ARG A 282 20.02 3.25 6.11
CA ARG A 282 21.14 2.35 6.41
C ARG A 282 21.33 1.29 5.33
N ALA A 283 20.25 0.72 4.79
CA ALA A 283 20.32 -0.24 3.69
C ALA A 283 20.94 0.39 2.44
N LEU A 284 20.54 1.62 2.08
CA LEU A 284 21.12 2.40 0.98
C LEU A 284 22.60 2.71 1.21
N GLN A 285 22.96 3.22 2.40
CA GLN A 285 24.36 3.56 2.73
C GLN A 285 25.28 2.34 2.66
N LYS A 286 24.81 1.17 3.08
CA LYS A 286 25.56 -0.09 3.02
C LYS A 286 25.98 -0.47 1.59
N VAL A 287 25.22 -0.03 0.59
CA VAL A 287 25.52 -0.28 -0.84
C VAL A 287 26.05 0.95 -1.57
N GLY A 288 26.50 1.98 -0.84
CA GLY A 288 27.14 3.15 -1.42
C GLY A 288 26.16 4.19 -1.99
N TRP A 289 24.94 4.26 -1.46
CA TRP A 289 23.93 5.25 -1.85
C TRP A 289 23.57 6.17 -0.68
N LYS A 290 23.20 7.41 -0.97
CA LYS A 290 22.74 8.39 0.02
C LYS A 290 21.42 9.03 -0.42
N ILE A 291 20.58 9.36 0.56
CA ILE A 291 19.30 10.03 0.29
C ILE A 291 19.57 11.50 -0.05
N ARG A 292 19.06 11.95 -1.21
CA ARG A 292 19.12 13.34 -1.69
C ARG A 292 17.83 14.10 -1.40
N LYS A 293 16.67 13.56 -1.79
CA LYS A 293 15.35 14.17 -1.54
C LYS A 293 14.44 13.24 -0.76
N ARG A 294 13.45 13.84 -0.09
CA ARG A 294 12.44 13.17 0.72
C ARG A 294 11.07 13.73 0.36
N GLY A 295 10.10 12.86 0.20
CA GLY A 295 8.68 13.19 0.05
C GLY A 295 7.84 12.46 1.09
N LEU A 296 6.61 12.87 1.29
CA LEU A 296 5.68 12.16 2.16
C LEU A 296 4.25 12.42 1.67
N THR A 297 3.55 11.35 1.35
CA THR A 297 2.12 11.38 1.09
C THR A 297 1.38 10.87 2.32
N THR A 298 0.46 11.66 2.84
CA THR A 298 -0.45 11.24 3.92
C THR A 298 -1.89 11.58 3.59
N THR A 299 -2.77 10.62 3.82
CA THR A 299 -4.23 10.76 3.79
C THR A 299 -4.81 10.12 5.06
N GLN A 300 -6.09 9.77 5.09
CA GLN A 300 -6.69 9.14 6.27
C GLN A 300 -6.22 7.69 6.45
N PHE A 301 -6.03 6.96 5.35
CA PHE A 301 -5.74 5.52 5.33
C PHE A 301 -4.52 5.15 4.49
N TYR A 302 -3.85 6.11 3.85
CA TYR A 302 -2.67 5.89 3.05
C TYR A 302 -1.50 6.77 3.52
N PHE A 303 -0.35 6.13 3.74
CA PHE A 303 0.88 6.75 4.23
C PHE A 303 2.05 6.19 3.44
N SER A 304 2.70 7.04 2.64
CA SER A 304 3.84 6.62 1.81
C SER A 304 4.97 7.63 1.92
N ARG A 305 6.07 7.21 2.54
CA ARG A 305 7.33 7.95 2.62
C ARG A 305 8.09 7.70 1.33
N ILE A 306 8.52 8.76 0.66
CA ILE A 306 9.27 8.68 -0.60
C ILE A 306 10.70 9.14 -0.31
N VAL A 307 11.67 8.39 -0.80
CA VAL A 307 13.09 8.78 -0.76
C VAL A 307 13.67 8.69 -2.16
N GLU A 308 14.40 9.72 -2.54
CA GLU A 308 15.25 9.71 -3.74
C GLU A 308 16.69 9.56 -3.27
N ALA A 309 17.35 8.51 -3.72
CA ALA A 309 18.74 8.21 -3.44
C ALA A 309 19.60 8.36 -4.70
N VAL A 310 20.86 8.73 -4.48
CA VAL A 310 21.91 8.84 -5.51
C VAL A 310 23.19 8.15 -5.01
N PRO A 311 24.13 7.76 -5.91
CA PRO A 311 25.43 7.26 -5.50
C PRO A 311 26.16 8.23 -4.54
N ALA A 312 26.83 7.68 -3.54
CA ALA A 312 27.46 8.43 -2.44
C ALA A 312 28.74 9.16 -2.86
#